data_AF-A0A3N0WHJ8-F1
#
_entry.id   AF-A0A3N0WHJ8-F1
#
_cell.length_a   1.000
_cell.length_b   1.000
_cell.length_c   1.000
_cell.angle_alpha   90.00
_cell.angle_beta   90.00
_cell.angle_gamma   90.00
#
_symmetry.space_group_name_H-M   'P 1'
#
loop_
_entity.id
_entity.type
_entity.pdbx_description
1 polymer ?
#
loop_
_entity_poly.entity_id
_entity_poly.type
_entity_poly.pdbx_seq_one_letter_code
_entity_poly.pdbx_strand_id
1 'polypeptide(L)'
;MRLIKIYYYFFYFFYKFWDRISLPKFWSDTKAVITLIVLKSFIFISILYYTDLELTKFQLILISLLFIIFPDLYLFVFKSEWKDFIIHYDHLPKSENRMYKLFVVFIVFLIIANFMYSRYWMDNRSKKYQTGPYAPEFVAKKRREDSLQKAQQIENLKKIYGEDKK
;
A
#
# COMPACT_ATOMS: atom_id res chain seq x y z
N MET A 1 -5.10 27.06 -6.52
CA MET A 1 -5.07 26.84 -7.99
C MET A 1 -3.87 26.01 -8.49
N ARG A 2 -2.70 25.94 -7.81
CA ARG A 2 -1.54 25.13 -8.24
C ARG A 2 -1.58 23.65 -7.84
N LEU A 3 -2.02 23.34 -6.61
CA LEU A 3 -2.06 21.96 -6.08
C LEU A 3 -3.01 21.05 -6.86
N ILE A 4 -4.17 21.57 -7.23
CA ILE A 4 -5.17 20.86 -8.04
C ILE A 4 -4.57 20.43 -9.38
N LYS A 5 -3.81 21.31 -10.06
CA LYS A 5 -3.14 20.99 -11.34
C LYS A 5 -2.12 19.87 -11.19
N ILE A 6 -1.28 19.92 -10.14
CA ILE A 6 -0.30 18.85 -9.85
C ILE A 6 -1.03 17.54 -9.61
N TYR A 7 -2.13 17.55 -8.87
CA TYR A 7 -2.93 16.37 -8.60
C TYR A 7 -3.56 15.77 -9.87
N TYR A 8 -4.09 16.62 -10.77
CA TYR A 8 -4.53 16.18 -12.10
C TYR A 8 -3.38 15.62 -12.95
N TYR A 9 -2.17 16.18 -12.83
CA TYR A 9 -1.00 15.63 -13.53
C TYR A 9 -0.61 14.25 -12.98
N PHE A 10 -0.67 14.04 -11.67
CA PHE A 10 -0.47 12.73 -11.04
C PHE A 10 -1.45 11.70 -11.62
N PHE A 11 -2.73 12.05 -11.70
CA PHE A 11 -3.73 11.20 -12.35
C PHE A 11 -3.39 10.95 -13.82
N TYR A 12 -3.09 12.00 -14.60
CA TYR A 12 -2.70 11.89 -16.01
C TYR A 12 -1.52 10.93 -16.22
N PHE A 13 -0.50 11.01 -15.37
CA PHE A 13 0.66 10.14 -15.42
C PHE A 13 0.26 8.66 -15.32
N PHE A 14 -0.54 8.31 -14.31
CA PHE A 14 -0.99 6.93 -14.11
C PHE A 14 -1.99 6.51 -15.18
N TYR A 15 -2.88 7.40 -15.60
CA TYR A 15 -3.80 7.14 -16.71
C TYR A 15 -3.04 6.74 -17.97
N LYS A 16 -2.02 7.51 -18.39
CA LYS A 16 -1.21 7.19 -19.56
C LYS A 16 -0.35 5.93 -19.37
N PHE A 17 0.12 5.68 -18.15
CA PHE A 17 0.82 4.45 -17.83
C PHE A 17 -0.08 3.23 -18.04
N TRP A 18 -1.30 3.26 -17.50
CA TRP A 18 -2.27 2.19 -17.66
C TRP A 18 -2.80 2.09 -19.10
N ASP A 19 -3.03 3.20 -19.80
CA ASP A 19 -3.45 3.19 -21.21
C ASP A 19 -2.41 2.53 -22.13
N ARG A 20 -1.12 2.63 -21.77
CA ARG A 20 -0.02 1.98 -22.49
C ARG A 20 0.10 0.48 -22.17
N ILE A 21 -0.11 0.08 -20.92
CA ILE A 21 0.22 -1.27 -20.42
C ILE A 21 -1.01 -2.18 -20.32
N SER A 22 -2.20 -1.61 -20.12
CA SER A 22 -3.43 -2.36 -19.87
C SER A 22 -4.10 -2.84 -21.16
N LEU A 23 -4.43 -4.13 -21.19
CA LEU A 23 -5.46 -4.70 -22.04
C LEU A 23 -6.57 -5.24 -21.12
N PRO A 24 -7.84 -4.82 -21.24
CA PRO A 24 -8.38 -3.81 -22.16
C PRO A 24 -8.11 -2.36 -21.70
N LYS A 25 -8.14 -1.42 -22.67
CA LYS A 25 -7.79 0.00 -22.44
C LYS A 25 -8.87 0.82 -21.74
N PHE A 26 -10.14 0.41 -21.82
CA PHE A 26 -11.26 1.20 -21.30
C PHE A 26 -11.33 1.29 -19.76
N TRP A 27 -10.51 0.50 -19.03
CA TRP A 27 -10.40 0.56 -17.57
C TRP A 27 -9.19 1.39 -17.08
N SER A 28 -8.47 2.07 -17.98
CA SER A 28 -7.22 2.75 -17.62
C SER A 28 -7.43 3.91 -16.65
N ASP A 29 -8.58 4.59 -16.74
CA ASP A 29 -9.05 5.61 -15.81
C ASP A 29 -9.28 5.03 -14.41
N THR A 30 -10.03 3.94 -14.30
CA THR A 30 -10.35 3.27 -13.04
C THR A 30 -9.07 2.76 -12.37
N LYS A 31 -8.15 2.19 -13.16
CA LYS A 31 -6.84 1.73 -12.65
C LYS A 31 -5.98 2.90 -12.15
N ALA A 32 -6.02 4.05 -12.81
CA ALA A 32 -5.34 5.25 -12.35
C ALA A 32 -5.92 5.75 -11.01
N VAL A 33 -7.24 5.79 -10.87
CA VAL A 33 -7.91 6.13 -9.58
C VAL A 33 -7.47 5.18 -8.47
N ILE A 34 -7.54 3.87 -8.70
CA ILE A 34 -7.10 2.86 -7.73
C ILE A 34 -5.64 3.05 -7.34
N THR A 35 -4.77 3.39 -8.30
CA THR A 35 -3.35 3.63 -8.03
C THR A 35 -3.15 4.81 -7.08
N LEU A 36 -3.90 5.91 -7.26
CA LEU A 36 -3.86 7.05 -6.35
C LEU A 36 -4.35 6.68 -4.95
N ILE A 37 -5.44 5.91 -4.85
CA ILE A 37 -5.98 5.41 -3.58
C ILE A 37 -4.94 4.55 -2.85
N VAL A 38 -4.23 3.66 -3.55
CA VAL A 38 -3.17 2.81 -2.98
C VAL A 38 -2.02 3.67 -2.44
N LEU A 39 -1.54 4.65 -3.22
CA LEU A 39 -0.46 5.54 -2.77
C LEU A 39 -0.85 6.37 -1.54
N LYS A 40 -2.08 6.89 -1.51
CA LYS A 40 -2.61 7.58 -0.32
C LYS A 40 -2.72 6.66 0.88
N SER A 41 -3.14 5.41 0.67
CA SER A 41 -3.20 4.39 1.71
C SER A 41 -1.81 4.09 2.29
N PHE A 42 -0.76 4.04 1.47
CA PHE A 42 0.62 3.89 1.96
C PHE A 42 1.03 5.04 2.87
N ILE A 43 0.71 6.29 2.52
CA ILE A 43 0.98 7.44 3.39
C ILE A 43 0.19 7.31 4.70
N PHE A 44 -1.11 7.01 4.62
CA PHE A 44 -1.96 6.88 5.79
C PHE A 44 -1.50 5.77 6.74
N ILE A 45 -1.21 4.57 6.23
CA ILE A 45 -0.70 3.46 7.03
C ILE A 45 0.68 3.80 7.61
N SER A 46 1.53 4.50 6.87
CA SER A 46 2.84 4.95 7.40
C SER A 46 2.68 5.86 8.61
N ILE A 47 1.71 6.77 8.58
CA ILE A 47 1.40 7.64 9.74
C ILE A 47 1.03 6.78 10.95
N LEU A 48 0.11 5.82 10.78
CA LEU A 48 -0.29 4.90 11.86
C LEU A 48 0.91 4.13 12.42
N TYR A 49 1.80 3.64 11.56
CA TYR A 49 3.03 2.97 11.98
C TYR A 49 3.95 3.88 12.77
N TYR A 50 4.06 5.17 12.44
CA TYR A 50 4.87 6.11 13.20
C TYR A 50 4.26 6.51 14.55
N THR A 51 2.93 6.69 14.62
CA THR A 51 2.31 7.39 15.75
C THR A 51 1.62 6.50 16.79
N ASP A 52 1.53 5.18 16.57
CA ASP A 52 0.75 4.26 17.44
C ASP A 52 -0.69 4.72 17.68
N LEU A 53 -1.27 5.45 16.73
CA LEU A 53 -2.65 5.92 16.88
C LEU A 53 -3.63 4.74 16.97
N GLU A 54 -4.23 4.58 18.13
CA GLU A 54 -5.30 3.61 18.37
C GLU A 54 -6.62 4.15 17.82
N LEU A 55 -6.83 3.95 16.53
CA LEU A 55 -8.10 4.29 15.88
C LEU A 55 -9.07 3.12 15.98
N THR A 56 -10.32 3.43 16.35
CA THR A 56 -11.41 2.46 16.28
C THR A 56 -11.67 2.05 14.82
N LYS A 57 -12.25 0.87 14.61
CA LYS A 57 -12.63 0.40 13.26
C LYS A 57 -13.49 1.41 12.51
N PHE A 58 -14.42 2.07 13.21
CA PHE A 58 -15.28 3.09 12.63
C PHE A 58 -14.48 4.32 12.17
N GLN A 59 -13.54 4.82 12.99
CA GLN A 59 -12.68 5.95 12.62
C GLN A 59 -11.79 5.62 11.43
N LEU A 60 -11.22 4.40 11.37
CA LEU A 60 -10.44 3.95 10.22
C LEU A 60 -11.26 3.94 8.93
N ILE A 61 -12.49 3.41 8.98
CA ILE A 61 -13.41 3.39 7.83
C ILE A 61 -13.77 4.82 7.42
N LEU A 62 -14.12 5.68 8.38
CA LEU A 62 -14.53 7.05 8.12
C LEU A 62 -13.40 7.87 7.46
N ILE A 63 -12.17 7.78 8.00
CA ILE A 63 -11.02 8.50 7.47
C ILE A 63 -10.68 7.98 6.06
N SER A 64 -10.71 6.66 5.86
CA SER A 64 -10.46 6.06 4.55
C SER A 64 -11.49 6.53 3.53
N LEU A 65 -12.77 6.56 3.90
CA LEU A 65 -13.84 7.00 3.01
C LEU A 65 -13.69 8.49 2.66
N LEU A 66 -13.55 9.36 3.67
CA LEU A 66 -13.58 10.81 3.48
C LEU A 66 -12.32 11.38 2.83
N PHE A 67 -11.14 10.86 3.18
CA PHE A 67 -9.86 11.48 2.79
C PHE A 67 -9.08 10.69 1.74
N ILE A 68 -9.31 9.37 1.65
CA ILE A 68 -8.59 8.52 0.70
C ILE A 68 -9.45 8.29 -0.55
N ILE A 69 -10.69 7.84 -0.36
CA ILE A 69 -11.54 7.35 -1.46
C ILE A 69 -12.39 8.46 -2.08
N PHE A 70 -13.14 9.21 -1.26
CA PHE A 70 -14.13 10.17 -1.73
C PHE A 70 -13.56 11.26 -2.66
N PRO A 71 -12.40 11.88 -2.39
CA PRO A 71 -11.88 12.92 -3.28
C PRO A 71 -11.60 12.41 -4.70
N ASP A 72 -11.14 11.16 -4.82
CA ASP A 72 -10.68 10.58 -6.08
C ASP A 72 -11.89 10.13 -6.90
N LEU A 73 -12.89 9.54 -6.23
CA LEU A 73 -14.18 9.26 -6.83
C LEU A 73 -14.87 10.53 -7.31
N TYR A 74 -14.91 11.57 -6.48
CA TYR A 74 -15.57 12.83 -6.84
C TYR A 74 -14.91 13.50 -8.05
N LEU A 75 -13.58 13.60 -8.06
CA LEU A 75 -12.84 14.33 -9.09
C LEU A 75 -12.70 13.57 -10.41
N PHE A 76 -12.59 12.24 -10.38
CA PHE A 76 -12.28 11.45 -11.58
C PHE A 76 -13.41 10.54 -12.05
N VAL A 77 -14.37 10.22 -11.20
CA VAL A 77 -15.54 9.39 -11.59
C VAL A 77 -16.77 10.27 -11.82
N PHE A 78 -17.09 11.16 -10.88
CA PHE A 78 -18.29 12.00 -10.98
C PHE A 78 -18.10 13.24 -11.85
N LYS A 79 -16.96 13.92 -11.72
CA LYS A 79 -16.64 15.07 -12.58
C LYS A 79 -15.95 14.61 -13.87
N SER A 80 -16.37 15.18 -15.00
CA SER A 80 -15.72 14.95 -16.31
C SER A 80 -14.56 15.90 -16.61
N GLU A 81 -14.32 16.91 -15.75
CA GLU A 81 -13.31 17.97 -15.93
C GLU A 81 -11.89 17.41 -16.14
N TRP A 82 -11.58 16.22 -15.60
CA TRP A 82 -10.27 15.57 -15.80
C TRP A 82 -9.95 15.30 -17.28
N LYS A 83 -10.96 15.11 -18.13
CA LYS A 83 -10.78 14.86 -19.57
C LYS A 83 -10.14 16.07 -20.26
N ASP A 84 -10.55 17.28 -19.89
CA ASP A 84 -9.99 18.52 -20.43
C ASP A 84 -8.53 18.69 -19.99
N PHE A 85 -8.20 18.29 -18.76
CA PHE A 85 -6.82 18.28 -18.28
C PHE A 85 -5.95 17.27 -19.03
N ILE A 86 -6.47 16.11 -19.42
CA ILE A 86 -5.71 15.16 -20.25
C ILE A 86 -5.36 15.78 -21.59
N ILE A 87 -6.34 16.40 -22.26
CA ILE A 87 -6.12 17.07 -23.55
C ILE A 87 -5.03 18.13 -23.37
N HIS A 88 -5.11 18.94 -22.31
CA HIS A 88 -4.09 19.95 -22.01
C HIS A 88 -2.69 19.33 -21.84
N TYR A 89 -2.54 18.27 -21.05
CA TYR A 89 -1.25 17.64 -20.79
C TYR A 89 -0.69 16.83 -21.98
N ASP A 90 -1.54 16.39 -22.90
CA ASP A 90 -1.10 15.76 -24.15
C ASP A 90 -0.44 16.73 -25.13
N HIS A 91 -0.78 18.02 -25.05
CA HIS A 91 -0.19 19.08 -25.87
C HIS A 91 1.05 19.73 -25.23
N LEU A 92 1.49 19.28 -24.06
CA LEU A 92 2.63 19.86 -23.36
C LEU A 92 3.95 19.62 -24.14
N PRO A 93 4.88 20.59 -24.18
CA PRO A 93 6.20 20.39 -24.77
C PRO A 93 6.92 19.18 -24.17
N LYS A 94 7.65 18.43 -25.02
CA LYS A 94 8.33 17.18 -24.59
C LYS A 94 9.30 17.38 -23.43
N SER A 95 9.96 18.53 -23.36
CA SER A 95 10.89 18.91 -22.28
C SER A 95 10.17 19.05 -20.94
N GLU A 96 9.07 19.79 -20.91
CA GLU A 96 8.25 19.98 -19.70
C GLU A 96 7.64 18.66 -19.23
N ASN A 97 7.04 17.89 -20.14
CA ASN A 97 6.43 16.60 -19.79
C ASN A 97 7.46 15.62 -19.19
N ARG A 98 8.72 15.65 -19.65
CA ARG A 98 9.80 14.83 -19.07
C ARG A 98 10.09 15.22 -17.62
N MET A 99 10.15 16.52 -17.33
CA MET A 99 10.41 17.03 -15.98
C MET A 99 9.29 16.59 -15.02
N TYR A 100 8.03 16.77 -15.40
CA TYR A 100 6.90 16.37 -14.56
C TYR A 100 6.83 14.85 -14.36
N LYS A 101 7.13 14.03 -15.39
CA LYS A 101 7.23 12.57 -15.26
C LYS A 101 8.29 12.16 -14.24
N LEU A 102 9.48 12.75 -14.31
CA LEU A 102 10.56 12.46 -13.37
C LEU A 102 10.15 12.82 -11.93
N PHE A 103 9.49 13.96 -11.77
CA PHE A 103 8.96 14.40 -10.48
C PHE A 103 7.92 13.43 -9.89
N VAL A 104 6.97 12.96 -10.69
CA VAL A 104 5.97 11.97 -10.25
C VAL A 104 6.64 10.66 -9.84
N VAL A 105 7.56 10.14 -10.65
CA VAL A 105 8.29 8.89 -10.34
C VAL A 105 9.08 9.04 -9.03
N PHE A 106 9.75 10.17 -8.84
CA PHE A 106 10.48 10.45 -7.61
C PHE A 106 9.58 10.47 -6.38
N ILE A 107 8.42 11.14 -6.45
CA ILE A 107 7.46 11.16 -5.33
C ILE A 107 6.92 9.77 -5.04
N VAL A 108 6.57 8.99 -6.07
CA VAL A 108 6.09 7.61 -5.89
C VAL A 108 7.13 6.76 -5.18
N PHE A 109 8.40 6.89 -5.59
CA PHE A 109 9.52 6.22 -4.93
C PHE A 109 9.64 6.62 -3.46
N LEU A 110 9.55 7.92 -3.14
CA LEU A 110 9.58 8.39 -1.75
C LEU A 110 8.42 7.85 -0.91
N ILE A 111 7.21 7.78 -1.46
CA ILE A 111 6.04 7.20 -0.76
C ILE A 111 6.28 5.73 -0.44
N ILE A 112 6.76 4.95 -1.39
CA ILE A 112 7.03 3.51 -1.21
C ILE A 112 8.17 3.31 -0.21
N ALA A 113 9.27 4.04 -0.34
CA ALA A 113 10.40 3.97 0.59
C ALA A 113 9.98 4.34 2.02
N ASN A 114 9.17 5.40 2.18
CA ASN A 114 8.61 5.79 3.47
C ASN A 114 7.69 4.71 4.06
N PHE A 115 6.89 4.04 3.24
CA PHE A 115 6.05 2.93 3.70
C PHE A 115 6.87 1.72 4.16
N MET A 116 7.92 1.36 3.43
CA MET A 116 8.83 0.30 3.86
C MET A 116 9.55 0.66 5.16
N TYR A 117 10.03 1.90 5.27
CA TYR A 117 10.73 2.39 6.45
C TYR A 117 9.82 2.48 7.67
N SER A 118 8.58 2.97 7.52
CA SER A 118 7.63 3.06 8.64
C SER A 118 7.29 1.68 9.20
N ARG A 119 7.12 0.66 8.35
CA ARG A 119 6.94 -0.72 8.79
C ARG A 119 8.16 -1.25 9.53
N TYR A 120 9.36 -1.03 8.99
CA TYR A 120 10.61 -1.42 9.64
C TYR A 120 10.77 -0.77 11.02
N TRP A 121 10.44 0.52 11.12
CA TRP A 121 10.49 1.27 12.36
C TRP A 121 9.50 0.72 13.40
N MET A 122 8.26 0.44 13.00
CA MET A 122 7.25 -0.18 13.86
C MET A 122 7.70 -1.55 14.38
N ASP A 123 8.22 -2.42 13.49
CA ASP A 123 8.71 -3.75 13.89
C ASP A 123 9.88 -3.67 14.89
N ASN A 124 10.84 -2.79 14.64
CA ASN A 124 11.95 -2.56 15.57
C ASN A 124 11.50 -2.04 16.92
N ARG A 125 10.53 -1.12 16.94
CA ARG A 125 9.93 -0.62 18.16
C ARG A 125 9.23 -1.74 18.93
N SER A 126 8.41 -2.56 18.25
CA SER A 126 7.73 -3.70 18.89
C SER A 126 8.71 -4.72 19.47
N LYS A 127 9.85 -4.98 18.81
CA LYS A 127 10.92 -5.82 19.38
C LYS A 127 11.51 -5.21 20.65
N LYS A 128 11.83 -3.91 20.60
CA LYS A 128 12.47 -3.20 21.72
C LYS A 128 11.57 -3.18 22.96
N TYR A 129 10.28 -2.97 22.77
CA TYR A 129 9.31 -2.88 23.88
C TYR A 129 8.57 -4.20 24.16
N GLN A 130 8.93 -5.29 23.46
CA GLN A 130 8.29 -6.60 23.59
C GLN A 130 6.76 -6.51 23.50
N THR A 131 6.26 -5.81 22.49
CA THR A 131 4.82 -5.64 22.25
C THR A 131 4.37 -6.39 20.99
N GLY A 132 3.05 -6.60 20.86
CA GLY A 132 2.47 -7.31 19.73
C GLY A 132 3.04 -8.73 19.59
N PRO A 133 3.59 -9.12 18.42
CA PRO A 133 4.08 -10.48 18.19
C PRO A 133 5.32 -10.85 19.03
N TYR A 134 5.99 -9.85 19.63
CA TYR A 134 7.16 -10.06 20.48
C TYR A 134 6.83 -10.09 21.97
N ALA A 135 5.54 -9.97 22.35
CA ALA A 135 5.18 -10.03 23.75
C ALA A 135 5.49 -11.42 24.34
N PRO A 136 5.97 -11.50 25.59
CA PRO A 136 6.42 -12.76 26.20
C PRO A 136 5.37 -13.87 26.11
N GLU A 137 4.09 -13.52 26.28
CA GLU A 137 2.96 -14.44 26.18
C GLU A 137 2.83 -15.07 24.79
N PHE A 138 2.90 -14.26 23.72
CA PHE A 138 2.82 -14.73 22.34
C PHE A 138 4.05 -15.56 21.97
N VAL A 139 5.24 -15.13 22.39
CA VAL A 139 6.50 -15.85 22.13
C VAL A 139 6.48 -17.22 22.83
N ALA A 140 6.04 -17.28 24.09
CA ALA A 140 5.93 -18.53 24.84
C ALA A 140 4.86 -19.47 24.24
N LYS A 141 3.72 -18.93 23.81
CA LYS A 141 2.69 -19.70 23.10
C LYS A 141 3.24 -20.31 21.81
N LYS A 142 3.88 -19.49 20.97
CA LYS A 142 4.47 -19.93 19.70
C LYS A 142 5.53 -21.01 19.90
N ARG A 143 6.43 -20.87 20.89
CA ARG A 143 7.43 -21.91 21.22
C ARG A 143 6.80 -23.25 21.58
N ARG A 144 5.68 -23.25 22.31
CA ARG A 144 4.96 -24.48 22.66
C ARG A 144 4.35 -25.15 21.42
N GLU A 145 3.69 -24.36 20.56
CA GLU A 145 3.12 -24.85 19.30
C GLU A 145 4.20 -25.43 18.37
N ASP A 146 5.31 -24.73 18.19
CA ASP A 146 6.45 -25.19 17.36
C ASP A 146 7.06 -26.49 17.92
N SER A 147 7.13 -26.62 19.26
CA SER A 147 7.64 -27.84 19.92
C SER A 147 6.72 -29.03 19.72
N LEU A 148 5.39 -28.82 19.82
CA LEU A 148 4.38 -29.85 19.57
C LEU A 148 4.38 -30.30 18.10
N GLN A 149 4.46 -29.37 17.15
CA GLN A 149 4.54 -29.70 15.72
C GLN A 149 5.78 -30.52 15.40
N LYS A 150 6.94 -30.15 15.96
CA LYS A 150 8.18 -30.95 15.81
C LYS A 150 8.03 -32.35 16.39
N ALA A 151 7.43 -32.48 17.58
CA ALA A 151 7.20 -33.78 18.19
C ALA A 151 6.28 -34.67 17.32
N GLN A 152 5.17 -34.11 16.81
CA GLN A 152 4.28 -34.81 15.89
C GLN A 152 4.96 -35.20 14.58
N GLN A 153 5.81 -34.33 14.03
CA GLN A 153 6.58 -34.63 12.83
C GLN A 153 7.55 -35.79 13.07
N ILE A 154 8.24 -35.80 14.22
CA ILE A 154 9.12 -36.90 14.61
C ILE A 154 8.32 -38.21 14.78
N GLU A 155 7.16 -38.16 15.43
CA GLU A 155 6.28 -39.32 15.60
C GLU A 155 5.80 -39.88 14.25
N ASN A 156 5.40 -39.01 13.33
CA ASN A 156 5.01 -39.41 11.98
C ASN A 156 6.17 -40.03 11.20
N LEU A 157 7.38 -39.48 11.33
CA LEU A 157 8.57 -40.06 10.72
C LEU A 157 8.88 -41.45 11.30
N LYS A 158 8.79 -41.63 12.62
CA LYS A 158 8.96 -42.94 13.27
C LYS A 158 7.97 -43.99 12.76
N LYS A 159 6.69 -43.61 12.59
CA LYS A 159 5.65 -44.46 12.01
C LYS A 159 5.95 -44.85 10.55
N ILE A 160 6.49 -43.92 9.75
CA ILE A 160 6.84 -44.16 8.34
C ILE A 160 8.07 -45.08 8.21
N TYR A 161 9.10 -44.86 9.02
CA TYR A 161 10.36 -45.61 8.94
C TYR A 161 10.41 -46.89 9.80
N GLY A 162 9.33 -47.20 10.54
CA GLY A 162 9.15 -48.49 11.19
C GLY A 162 10.01 -48.74 12.43
N GLU A 163 10.46 -47.70 13.12
CA GLU A 163 11.23 -47.86 14.37
C GLU A 163 10.42 -48.45 15.53
N ASP A 164 9.09 -48.49 15.43
CA ASP A 164 8.21 -49.13 16.43
C ASP A 164 8.17 -50.68 16.31
N LYS A 165 8.96 -51.30 15.42
CA LYS A 165 9.00 -52.76 15.18
C LYS A 165 10.31 -53.47 15.62
N LYS A 166 11.03 -52.92 16.61
CA LYS A 166 12.13 -53.64 17.27
C LYS A 166 11.77 -54.02 18.70
#